data_AF-A0A9D5B1V1-F1
#
_entry.id   AF-A0A9D5B1V1-F1
#
_cell.length_a   1.000
_cell.length_b   1.000
_cell.length_c   1.000
_cell.angle_alpha   90.00
_cell.angle_beta   90.00
_cell.angle_gamma   90.00
#
_symmetry.space_group_name_H-M   'P 1'
#
loop_
_entity.id
_entity.type
_entity.pdbx_description
1 polymer ?
#
loop_
_entity_poly.entity_id
_entity_poly.type
_entity_poly.pdbx_seq_one_letter_code
_entity_poly.pdbx_strand_id
1 'polypeptide(L)'
;MDHDIFWSSDHPGIDFTVTSPEGYVVHSLKGTSGDKFEFKAKKSGMYKFCFNNPISTPETVSFYVHVGHIPNEHDLAKDEHLDPINVKIAELREALESVITEQKYLKARDARHRNSKLFFPTSD
;
A
#
# COMPACT_ATOMS: atom_id res chain seq x y z
N MET A 1 -19.50 5.01 -20.25
CA MET A 1 -18.77 3.74 -20.35
C MET A 1 -18.40 3.42 -18.92
N ASP A 2 -19.31 2.74 -18.22
CA ASP A 2 -19.26 2.59 -16.78
C ASP A 2 -18.31 1.44 -16.42
N HIS A 3 -17.20 1.78 -15.77
CA HIS A 3 -16.19 0.84 -15.29
C HIS A 3 -16.39 0.49 -13.80
N ASP A 4 -17.63 0.56 -13.31
CA ASP A 4 -17.94 0.20 -11.93
C ASP A 4 -18.36 -1.27 -11.86
N ILE A 5 -17.39 -2.16 -12.13
CA ILE A 5 -17.50 -3.55 -11.69
C ILE A 5 -17.20 -3.54 -10.19
N PHE A 6 -18.27 -3.42 -9.41
CA PHE A 6 -18.27 -3.93 -8.04
C PHE A 6 -17.66 -5.33 -8.12
N TRP A 7 -16.55 -5.60 -7.42
CA TRP A 7 -16.02 -6.95 -7.30
C TRP A 7 -17.12 -7.78 -6.63
N SER A 8 -18.04 -8.32 -7.42
CA SER A 8 -18.96 -9.36 -7.01
C SER A 8 -18.11 -10.50 -6.47
N SER A 9 -18.73 -11.40 -5.71
CA SER A 9 -18.03 -12.61 -5.23
C SER A 9 -17.37 -13.43 -6.36
N ASP A 10 -17.65 -13.11 -7.63
CA ASP A 10 -17.21 -13.79 -8.85
C ASP A 10 -16.13 -13.03 -9.65
N HIS A 11 -15.74 -11.82 -9.26
CA HIS A 11 -14.64 -11.12 -9.95
C HIS A 11 -13.29 -11.69 -9.46
N PRO A 12 -12.43 -12.22 -10.35
CA PRO A 12 -11.27 -13.03 -9.94
C PRO A 12 -10.12 -12.28 -9.26
N GLY A 13 -10.29 -11.01 -8.90
CA GLY A 13 -9.26 -10.18 -8.26
C GLY A 13 -8.10 -9.74 -9.18
N ILE A 14 -7.20 -8.94 -8.61
CA ILE A 14 -5.85 -8.71 -9.12
C ILE A 14 -4.88 -9.55 -8.31
N ASP A 15 -3.96 -10.22 -8.99
CA ASP A 15 -2.83 -10.88 -8.34
C ASP A 15 -1.74 -9.84 -8.05
N PHE A 16 -1.16 -9.91 -6.88
CA PHE A 16 -0.14 -8.98 -6.44
C PHE A 16 1.08 -9.72 -5.91
N THR A 17 2.28 -9.28 -6.30
CA THR A 17 3.54 -9.86 -5.83
C THR A 17 4.59 -8.80 -5.55
N VAL A 18 5.38 -9.01 -4.50
CA VAL A 18 6.56 -8.21 -4.18
C VAL A 18 7.79 -9.10 -4.27
N THR A 19 8.78 -8.67 -5.06
CA THR A 19 10.06 -9.37 -5.23
C THR A 19 11.19 -8.55 -4.62
N SER A 20 12.10 -9.21 -3.90
CA SER A 20 13.32 -8.61 -3.35
C SER A 20 14.36 -8.34 -4.43
N PRO A 21 15.43 -7.57 -4.12
CA PRO A 21 16.53 -7.32 -5.05
C PRO A 21 17.25 -8.59 -5.50
N GLU A 22 17.20 -9.65 -4.68
CA GLU A 22 17.80 -10.95 -4.95
C GLU A 22 16.89 -11.87 -5.80
N GLY A 23 15.68 -11.41 -6.15
CA GLY A 23 14.72 -12.18 -6.96
C GLY A 23 13.75 -13.06 -6.17
N TYR A 24 13.79 -13.01 -4.83
CA TYR A 24 12.87 -13.79 -3.98
C TYR A 24 11.52 -13.09 -3.83
N VAL A 25 10.43 -13.84 -3.91
CA VAL A 25 9.09 -13.32 -3.57
C VAL A 25 9.01 -13.14 -2.06
N VAL A 26 8.82 -11.91 -1.60
CA VAL A 26 8.70 -11.56 -0.18
C VAL A 26 7.25 -11.39 0.27
N HIS A 27 6.34 -11.16 -0.67
CA HIS A 27 4.90 -11.08 -0.42
C HIS A 27 4.11 -11.43 -1.68
N SER A 28 2.96 -12.09 -1.53
CA SER A 28 2.06 -12.40 -2.63
C SER A 28 0.61 -12.49 -2.15
N LEU A 29 -0.29 -11.91 -2.93
CA LEU A 29 -1.73 -12.00 -2.80
C LEU A 29 -2.30 -12.50 -4.12
N LYS A 30 -3.33 -13.34 -4.06
CA LYS A 30 -4.04 -13.82 -5.25
C LYS A 30 -5.47 -13.37 -5.20
N GLY A 31 -5.99 -12.95 -6.34
CA GLY A 31 -7.39 -12.61 -6.50
C GLY A 31 -7.92 -11.61 -5.48
N THR A 32 -7.17 -10.55 -5.17
CA THR A 32 -7.59 -9.52 -4.21
C THR A 32 -8.22 -8.30 -4.89
N SER A 33 -9.24 -7.71 -4.25
CA SER A 33 -9.84 -6.42 -4.63
C SER A 33 -9.21 -5.22 -3.88
N GLY A 34 -8.29 -5.51 -2.95
CA GLY A 34 -7.54 -4.53 -2.18
C GLY A 34 -7.05 -5.10 -0.86
N ASP A 35 -5.85 -4.69 -0.45
CA ASP A 35 -5.25 -5.10 0.83
C ASP A 35 -4.31 -4.00 1.35
N LYS A 36 -3.98 -4.04 2.64
CA LYS A 36 -2.98 -3.20 3.31
C LYS A 36 -2.03 -4.11 4.08
N PHE A 37 -0.75 -4.09 3.72
CA PHE A 37 0.28 -4.89 4.38
C PHE A 37 1.56 -4.08 4.57
N GLU A 38 2.43 -4.55 5.46
CA GLU A 38 3.76 -4.02 5.70
C GLU A 38 4.78 -5.16 5.75
N PHE A 39 6.02 -4.88 5.36
CA PHE A 39 7.11 -5.83 5.50
C PHE A 39 8.44 -5.10 5.75
N LYS A 40 9.36 -5.76 6.45
CA LYS A 40 10.72 -5.25 6.68
C LYS A 40 11.64 -5.69 5.56
N ALA A 41 12.30 -4.73 4.90
CA ALA A 41 13.32 -4.98 3.89
C ALA A 41 14.60 -5.55 4.55
N LYS A 42 14.86 -6.85 4.36
CA LYS A 42 16.05 -7.51 4.94
C LYS A 42 17.35 -7.18 4.19
N LYS A 43 17.23 -6.82 2.92
CA LYS A 43 18.34 -6.52 2.02
C LYS A 43 18.11 -5.16 1.39
N SER A 44 19.18 -4.38 1.30
CA SER A 44 19.18 -3.13 0.54
C SER A 44 19.11 -3.41 -0.95
N GLY A 45 18.40 -2.57 -1.69
CA GLY A 45 18.23 -2.66 -3.14
C GLY A 45 16.80 -2.40 -3.59
N MET A 46 16.54 -2.60 -4.88
CA MET A 46 15.24 -2.36 -5.49
C MET A 46 14.26 -3.52 -5.26
N TYR A 47 13.13 -3.22 -4.64
CA TYR A 47 11.99 -4.13 -4.54
C TYR A 47 11.04 -3.89 -5.71
N LYS A 48 10.53 -4.96 -6.31
CA LYS A 48 9.62 -4.92 -7.45
C LYS A 48 8.20 -5.24 -7.00
N PHE A 49 7.26 -4.34 -7.26
CA PHE A 49 5.83 -4.50 -6.98
C PHE A 49 5.12 -4.78 -8.29
N CYS A 50 4.50 -5.96 -8.42
CA CYS A 50 3.83 -6.40 -9.64
C CYS A 50 2.35 -6.61 -9.39
N PHE A 51 1.52 -5.98 -10.22
CA PHE A 51 0.08 -6.21 -10.32
C PHE A 51 -0.19 -6.98 -11.60
N ASN A 52 -0.78 -8.16 -11.47
CA ASN A 52 -1.11 -9.04 -12.58
C ASN A 52 -2.63 -9.19 -12.67
N ASN A 53 -3.18 -8.78 -13.81
CA ASN A 53 -4.59 -8.97 -14.10
C ASN A 53 -4.78 -10.32 -14.82
N PRO A 54 -5.45 -11.29 -14.19
CA PRO A 54 -5.67 -12.60 -14.81
C PRO A 54 -6.71 -12.55 -15.95
N ILE A 55 -7.47 -11.45 -16.09
CA ILE A 55 -8.48 -11.26 -17.12
C ILE A 55 -7.97 -10.27 -18.19
N SER A 56 -8.52 -10.37 -19.40
CA SER A 56 -8.21 -9.46 -20.52
C SER A 56 -8.86 -8.08 -20.40
N THR A 57 -9.79 -7.86 -19.47
CA THR A 57 -10.47 -6.58 -19.28
C THR A 57 -9.54 -5.59 -18.56
N PRO A 58 -9.29 -4.38 -19.09
CA PRO A 58 -8.47 -3.40 -18.40
C PRO A 58 -9.03 -3.02 -17.03
N GLU A 59 -8.19 -3.07 -16.00
CA GLU A 59 -8.53 -2.73 -14.62
C GLU A 59 -7.72 -1.53 -14.14
N THR A 60 -8.32 -0.71 -13.27
CA THR A 60 -7.63 0.45 -12.66
C THR A 60 -7.16 0.10 -11.25
N VAL A 61 -5.85 0.12 -11.03
CA VAL A 61 -5.24 -0.11 -9.72
C VAL A 61 -4.83 1.21 -9.08
N SER A 62 -5.38 1.50 -7.90
CA SER A 62 -4.91 2.58 -7.03
C SER A 62 -4.03 1.98 -5.94
N PHE A 63 -2.77 2.39 -5.87
CA PHE A 63 -1.81 1.89 -4.90
C PHE A 63 -1.04 3.04 -4.24
N TYR A 64 -0.54 2.76 -3.04
CA TYR A 64 0.33 3.67 -2.30
C TYR A 64 1.39 2.86 -1.57
N VAL A 65 2.67 3.21 -1.78
CA VAL A 65 3.80 2.56 -1.11
C VAL A 65 4.51 3.61 -0.28
N HIS A 66 4.65 3.34 1.01
CA HIS A 66 5.45 4.12 1.93
C HIS A 66 6.68 3.33 2.35
N VAL A 67 7.84 3.97 2.34
CA VAL A 67 9.08 3.38 2.83
C VAL A 67 9.49 4.17 4.04
N GLY A 68 9.19 3.62 5.22
CA GLY A 68 9.60 4.23 6.47
C GLY A 68 11.09 4.05 6.70
N HIS A 69 11.77 5.13 7.06
CA HIS A 69 13.11 5.07 7.65
C HIS A 69 12.93 5.20 9.16
N ILE A 70 12.86 4.07 9.85
CA ILE A 70 13.20 4.08 11.28
C ILE A 70 14.73 4.01 11.30
N PRO A 71 15.46 5.09 11.66
CA PRO A 71 16.89 4.97 11.87
C PRO A 71 17.09 3.90 12.94
N ASN A 72 17.71 2.79 12.54
CA ASN A 72 18.01 1.72 13.47
C ASN A 72 19.02 2.27 14.48
N GLU A 73 18.98 1.85 15.74
CA GLU A 73 19.98 2.27 16.74
C GLU A 73 21.43 2.06 16.26
N HIS A 74 21.64 1.10 15.35
CA HIS A 74 22.93 0.88 14.69
C HIS A 74 23.33 1.88 13.60
N ASP A 75 22.38 2.53 12.91
CA ASP A 75 22.68 3.67 12.03
C ASP A 75 22.91 4.95 12.86
N LEU A 76 22.32 5.02 14.06
CA LEU A 76 22.58 6.08 15.05
C LEU A 76 23.95 5.94 15.72
N ALA A 77 24.47 4.72 15.84
CA ALA A 77 25.76 4.44 16.49
C ALA A 77 27.01 4.83 15.66
N LYS A 78 26.83 5.22 14.39
CA LYS A 78 27.95 5.68 13.53
C LYS A 78 28.15 7.19 13.54
N ASP A 79 27.23 7.93 14.14
CA ASP A 79 27.30 9.38 14.24
C ASP A 79 27.21 9.73 15.73
N GLU A 80 28.37 9.77 16.39
CA GLU A 80 28.53 10.03 17.83
C GLU A 80 27.93 11.39 18.27
N HIS A 81 27.32 12.17 17.37
CA HIS A 81 26.79 13.52 17.60
C HIS A 81 25.36 13.74 17.07
N LEU A 82 24.52 12.71 16.90
CA LEU A 82 23.09 12.94 16.65
C LEU A 82 22.36 13.31 17.94
N ASP A 83 21.97 14.59 18.06
CA ASP A 83 21.14 15.11 19.16
C ASP A 83 19.89 14.21 19.34
N PRO A 84 19.65 13.66 20.55
CA PRO A 84 18.45 12.88 20.86
C PRO A 84 17.14 13.52 20.41
N ILE A 85 17.08 14.86 20.33
CA ILE A 85 15.94 15.60 19.81
C ILE A 85 15.68 15.31 18.33
N ASN A 86 16.73 15.21 17.50
CA ASN A 86 16.59 14.92 16.07
C ASN A 86 16.02 13.53 15.80
N VAL A 87 16.40 12.54 16.64
CA VAL A 87 15.81 11.20 16.59
C VAL A 87 14.32 11.25 16.89
N LYS A 88 13.91 11.97 17.93
CA LYS A 88 12.49 12.14 18.29
C LYS A 88 11.69 12.91 17.25
N ILE A 89 12.29 13.89 16.58
CA ILE A 89 11.66 14.58 15.45
C ILE A 89 11.46 13.62 14.27
N ALA A 90 12.45 12.77 13.95
CA ALA A 90 12.32 11.78 12.89
C ALA A 90 11.23 10.74 13.20
N GLU A 91 11.19 10.22 14.43
CA GLU A 91 10.13 9.32 14.90
C GLU A 91 8.73 9.95 14.75
N LEU A 92 8.58 11.22 15.19
CA LEU A 92 7.31 11.94 15.08
C LEU A 92 6.89 12.15 13.63
N ARG A 93 7.85 12.48 12.76
CA ARG A 93 7.59 12.69 11.33
C ARG A 93 7.11 11.40 10.67
N GLU A 94 7.75 10.27 10.97
CA GLU A 94 7.36 8.95 10.47
C GLU A 94 5.95 8.56 10.95
N ALA A 95 5.64 8.79 12.23
CA ALA A 95 4.32 8.55 12.78
C ALA A 95 3.24 9.42 12.10
N LEU A 96 3.54 10.70 11.85
CA LEU A 96 2.63 11.61 11.17
C LEU A 96 2.41 11.21 9.71
N GLU A 97 3.47 10.83 9.00
CA GLU A 97 3.37 10.31 7.64
C GLU A 97 2.47 9.06 7.62
N SER A 98 2.66 8.11 8.54
CA SER A 98 1.77 6.94 8.68
C SER A 98 0.29 7.32 8.82
N VAL A 99 -0.05 8.28 9.70
CA VAL A 99 -1.44 8.75 9.88
C VAL A 99 -2.00 9.39 8.60
N ILE A 100 -1.22 10.24 7.93
CA ILE A 100 -1.64 10.89 6.68
C ILE A 100 -1.93 9.86 5.60
N THR A 101 -1.10 8.82 5.51
CA THR A 101 -1.24 7.77 4.50
C THR A 101 -2.47 6.92 4.75
N GLU A 102 -2.77 6.61 6.00
CA GLU A 102 -4.01 5.95 6.39
C GLU A 102 -5.26 6.78 6.05
N GLN A 103 -5.23 8.09 6.34
CA GLN A 103 -6.33 8.98 5.95
C GLN A 103 -6.53 9.03 4.43
N LYS A 104 -5.45 9.04 3.63
CA LYS A 104 -5.54 8.97 2.17
C LYS A 104 -6.18 7.66 1.71
N TYR A 105 -5.76 6.53 2.28
CA TYR A 105 -6.34 5.22 1.99
C TYR A 105 -7.85 5.18 2.30
N LEU A 106 -8.25 5.65 3.50
CA LEU A 106 -9.66 5.68 3.90
C LEU A 106 -10.49 6.57 2.99
N LYS A 107 -9.98 7.76 2.60
CA LYS A 107 -10.67 8.65 1.65
C LYS A 107 -10.83 8.00 0.27
N ALA A 108 -9.80 7.35 -0.25
CA ALA A 108 -9.87 6.64 -1.54
C ALA A 108 -10.86 5.47 -1.48
N ARG A 109 -10.91 4.74 -0.37
CA ARG A 109 -11.90 3.68 -0.14
C ARG A 109 -13.33 4.23 -0.07
N ASP A 110 -13.55 5.29 0.71
CA ASP A 110 -14.86 5.95 0.84
C ASP A 110 -15.35 6.52 -0.50
N ALA A 111 -14.46 7.13 -1.30
CA ALA A 111 -14.81 7.63 -2.62
C ALA A 111 -15.31 6.51 -3.55
N ARG A 112 -14.63 5.35 -3.57
CA ARG A 112 -15.09 4.16 -4.30
C ARG A 112 -16.48 3.69 -3.83
N HIS A 113 -16.71 3.64 -2.52
CA HIS A 113 -18.02 3.26 -1.97
C HIS A 113 -19.13 4.28 -2.22
N ARG A 114 -18.81 5.58 -2.26
CA ARG A 114 -19.80 6.64 -2.53
C ARG A 114 -20.20 6.66 -4.00
N ASN A 115 -19.25 6.45 -4.91
CA ASN A 115 -19.55 6.32 -6.34
C ASN A 115 -20.47 5.12 -6.61
N SER A 116 -20.26 4.00 -5.91
CA SER A 116 -21.11 2.81 -6.06
C SER A 116 -22.52 2.96 -5.45
N LYS A 117 -22.70 3.78 -4.40
CA LYS A 117 -24.02 3.97 -3.74
C LYS A 117 -24.98 4.86 -4.52
N LEU A 118 -24.50 5.67 -5.47
CA LEU A 118 -25.35 6.49 -6.34
C LEU A 118 -25.94 5.71 -7.54
N PHE A 119 -25.48 4.48 -7.77
CA PHE A 119 -25.88 3.65 -8.91
C PHE A 119 -26.92 2.56 -8.58
N PHE A 120 -27.21 2.33 -7.30
CA PHE A 120 -28.38 1.57 -6.89
C PHE A 120 -29.49 2.57 -6.54
N PRO A 121 -30.53 2.75 -7.39
CA PRO A 121 -31.70 3.46 -6.93
C PRO A 121 -32.25 2.64 -5.75
N THR A 122 -32.46 3.29 -4.61
CA THR A 122 -33.35 2.73 -3.59
C THR A 122 -34.68 2.47 -4.30
N SER A 123 -34.97 1.21 -4.56
CA SER A 123 -36.28 0.78 -5.03
C SER A 123 -37.25 0.94 -3.87
N ASP A 124 -37.89 2.11 -3.81
CA ASP A 124 -39.21 2.29 -3.22
C ASP A 124 -40.21 2.50 -4.37
#